data_AF-A0A1V4Y0M4-F1
#
_entry.id   AF-A0A1V4Y0M4-F1
#
_cell.length_a   1.000
_cell.length_b   1.000
_cell.length_c   1.000
_cell.angle_alpha   90.00
_cell.angle_beta   90.00
_cell.angle_gamma   90.00
#
_symmetry.space_group_name_H-M   'P 1'
#
loop_
_entity.id
_entity.type
_entity.pdbx_description
1 polymer ?
#
loop_
_entity_poly.entity_id
_entity_poly.type
_entity_poly.pdbx_seq_one_letter_code
_entity_poly.pdbx_strand_id
1 'polypeptide(L)'
;MKKMFLLLLLVCFAVPCLADDTIYCPTDAKEREKKCQQAKEENKAIDETINRWEPMVNNSTMMMYMITRMKGESPNQYASRVSSMKAFYYRGLNYPVRGRFTRNGTAFIPLTYQEAEGVLSRAFQSRQEVAQQMEHVRKNTQTLKPMIKNKMAQLQKDRQRNWLFLAQCCGYRWTTEEPPKTPERTPDTGGQRGLLGVESEEQTQQGIKY
;
A
#
# COMPACT_ATOMS: atom_id res chain seq x y z
N MET A 1 -40.38 8.28 -34.78
CA MET A 1 -39.67 9.42 -34.15
C MET A 1 -39.79 9.53 -32.63
N LYS A 2 -40.82 8.98 -31.95
CA LYS A 2 -40.94 9.05 -30.47
C LYS A 2 -39.99 8.15 -29.66
N LYS A 3 -39.46 7.07 -30.27
CA LYS A 3 -38.57 6.10 -29.57
C LYS A 3 -37.12 6.57 -29.43
N MET A 4 -36.63 7.45 -30.31
CA MET A 4 -35.27 8.03 -30.21
C MET A 4 -35.18 9.08 -29.10
N PHE A 5 -36.25 9.84 -28.86
CA PHE A 5 -36.27 10.88 -27.82
C PHE A 5 -36.21 10.30 -26.40
N LEU A 6 -36.81 9.11 -26.20
CA LEU A 6 -36.80 8.41 -24.92
C LEU A 6 -35.42 7.83 -24.58
N LEU A 7 -34.65 7.40 -25.57
CA LEU A 7 -33.27 6.93 -25.41
C LEU A 7 -32.30 8.09 -25.08
N LEU A 8 -32.51 9.26 -25.67
CA LEU A 8 -31.69 10.46 -25.41
C LEU A 8 -31.93 11.02 -24.00
N LEU A 9 -33.18 10.99 -23.52
CA LEU A 9 -33.52 11.36 -22.14
C LEU A 9 -32.93 10.39 -21.10
N LEU A 10 -32.91 9.09 -21.38
CA LEU A 10 -32.30 8.10 -20.47
C LEU A 10 -30.78 8.24 -20.34
N VAL A 11 -30.08 8.68 -21.39
CA VAL A 11 -28.64 8.96 -21.33
C VAL A 11 -28.35 10.23 -20.51
N CYS A 12 -29.22 11.25 -20.57
CA CYS A 12 -29.06 12.47 -19.78
C CYS A 12 -29.34 12.28 -18.28
N PHE A 13 -30.16 11.30 -17.90
CA PHE A 13 -30.42 10.97 -16.48
C PHE A 13 -29.50 9.88 -15.91
N ALA A 14 -28.65 9.25 -16.74
CA ALA A 14 -27.67 8.26 -16.29
C ALA A 14 -26.32 8.87 -15.85
N VAL A 15 -26.15 10.19 -15.96
CA VAL A 15 -24.94 10.91 -15.52
C VAL A 15 -25.24 11.86 -14.35
N PRO A 16 -25.59 11.33 -13.16
CA PRO A 16 -25.23 12.01 -11.93
C PRO A 16 -24.50 11.04 -11.00
N CYS A 17 -23.36 10.51 -11.46
CA CYS A 17 -22.43 9.76 -10.61
C CYS A 17 -20.96 10.00 -10.97
N LEU A 18 -20.65 11.04 -11.74
CA LEU A 18 -19.33 11.66 -11.69
C LEU A 18 -19.39 12.60 -10.49
N ALA A 19 -19.07 12.05 -9.32
CA ALA A 19 -18.84 12.88 -8.14
C ALA A 19 -17.85 13.99 -8.56
N ASP A 20 -18.24 15.21 -8.24
CA ASP A 20 -17.52 16.42 -8.53
C ASP A 20 -16.17 16.36 -7.79
N ASP A 21 -15.14 15.80 -8.45
CA ASP A 21 -13.74 15.83 -8.01
C ASP A 21 -13.15 17.25 -8.20
N THR A 22 -13.99 18.28 -8.14
CA THR A 22 -13.54 19.67 -8.12
C THR A 22 -12.78 19.92 -6.82
N ILE A 23 -11.53 20.34 -6.99
CA ILE A 23 -10.67 20.75 -5.89
C ILE A 23 -10.98 22.22 -5.59
N TYR A 24 -11.46 22.48 -4.38
CA TYR A 24 -11.78 23.83 -3.92
C TYR A 24 -10.61 24.42 -3.14
N CYS A 25 -10.02 25.50 -3.66
CA CYS A 25 -8.96 26.22 -2.99
C CYS A 25 -9.51 27.21 -1.95
N PRO A 26 -9.08 27.14 -0.68
CA PRO A 26 -9.47 28.12 0.33
C PRO A 26 -9.09 29.54 -0.10
N THR A 27 -10.04 30.47 0.03
CA THR A 27 -9.80 31.89 -0.28
C THR A 27 -8.88 32.54 0.76
N ASP A 28 -9.06 32.20 2.04
CA ASP A 28 -8.17 32.64 3.12
C ASP A 28 -6.76 32.05 3.00
N ALA A 29 -5.74 32.91 3.09
CA ALA A 29 -4.35 32.50 2.90
C ALA A 29 -3.83 31.58 4.01
N LYS A 30 -4.22 31.83 5.27
CA LYS A 30 -3.77 31.02 6.42
C LYS A 30 -4.40 29.63 6.40
N GLU A 31 -5.69 29.55 6.07
CA GLU A 31 -6.39 28.28 5.92
C GLU A 31 -5.80 27.46 4.76
N ARG A 32 -5.48 28.12 3.64
CA ARG A 32 -4.83 27.49 2.49
C ARG A 32 -3.47 26.91 2.87
N GLU A 33 -2.61 27.69 3.50
CA GLU A 33 -1.30 27.25 3.96
C GLU A 33 -1.40 26.03 4.88
N LYS A 34 -2.32 26.07 5.85
CA LYS A 34 -2.59 24.94 6.76
C LYS A 34 -3.01 23.69 6.00
N LYS A 35 -3.95 23.80 5.04
CA LYS A 35 -4.43 22.67 4.23
C LYS A 35 -3.34 22.15 3.28
N CYS A 36 -2.47 23.01 2.75
CA CYS A 36 -1.32 22.60 1.97
C CYS A 36 -0.36 21.73 2.80
N GLN A 37 -0.05 22.15 4.03
CA GLN A 37 0.81 21.38 4.92
C GLN A 37 0.17 20.05 5.30
N GLN A 38 -1.12 20.05 5.63
CA GLN A 38 -1.88 18.83 5.92
C GLN A 38 -1.85 17.85 4.74
N ALA A 39 -2.10 18.31 3.51
CA ALA A 39 -2.08 17.44 2.33
C ALA A 39 -0.68 16.83 2.06
N LYS A 40 0.40 17.58 2.34
CA LYS A 40 1.78 17.04 2.26
C LYS A 40 2.02 15.94 3.28
N GLU A 41 1.64 16.18 4.54
CA GLU A 41 1.81 15.21 5.64
C GLU A 41 0.97 13.95 5.41
N GLU A 42 -0.28 14.11 4.96
CA GLU A 42 -1.14 13.00 4.59
C GLU A 42 -0.56 12.18 3.43
N ASN A 43 -0.05 12.84 2.38
CA ASN A 43 0.62 12.14 1.27
C ASN A 43 1.83 11.34 1.75
N LYS A 44 2.66 11.91 2.62
CA LYS A 44 3.80 11.20 3.21
C LYS A 44 3.33 9.96 4.00
N ALA A 45 2.31 10.11 4.84
CA ALA A 45 1.77 9.00 5.63
C ALA A 45 1.12 7.91 4.75
N ILE A 46 0.45 8.30 3.66
CA ILE A 46 -0.10 7.38 2.66
C ILE A 46 1.03 6.62 1.97
N ASP A 47 2.09 7.30 1.53
CA ASP A 47 3.23 6.68 0.85
C ASP A 47 3.96 5.68 1.74
N GLU A 48 4.22 6.04 2.99
CA GLU A 48 4.78 5.13 3.98
C GLU A 48 3.89 3.89 4.19
N THR A 49 2.57 4.05 4.15
CA THR A 49 1.62 2.95 4.28
C THR A 49 1.60 2.07 3.03
N ILE A 50 1.50 2.65 1.83
CA ILE A 50 1.46 1.91 0.56
C ILE A 50 2.76 1.12 0.37
N ASN A 51 3.92 1.78 0.49
CA ASN A 51 5.23 1.14 0.31
C ASN A 51 5.44 -0.04 1.27
N ARG A 52 4.86 0.05 2.47
CA ARG A 52 4.91 -1.01 3.47
C ARG A 52 3.98 -2.19 3.12
N TRP A 53 2.76 -1.90 2.66
CA TRP A 53 1.71 -2.91 2.47
C TRP A 53 1.73 -3.60 1.10
N GLU A 54 2.08 -2.87 0.05
CA GLU A 54 1.98 -3.33 -1.33
C GLU A 54 2.72 -4.65 -1.60
N PRO A 55 3.98 -4.83 -1.16
CA PRO A 55 4.70 -6.07 -1.40
C PRO A 55 4.00 -7.30 -0.79
N MET A 56 3.32 -7.11 0.35
CA MET A 56 2.67 -8.20 1.07
C MET A 56 1.33 -8.56 0.46
N VAL A 57 0.55 -7.54 0.10
CA VAL A 57 -0.78 -7.75 -0.51
C VAL A 57 -0.65 -8.41 -1.88
N ASN A 58 0.42 -8.12 -2.61
CA ASN A 58 0.72 -8.73 -3.90
C ASN A 58 1.36 -10.13 -3.77
N ASN A 59 1.84 -10.52 -2.58
CA ASN A 59 2.31 -11.87 -2.34
C ASN A 59 1.14 -12.87 -2.35
N SER A 60 1.21 -13.88 -3.23
CA SER A 60 0.21 -14.94 -3.36
C SER A 60 0.17 -15.87 -2.14
N THR A 61 1.28 -15.98 -1.41
CA THR A 61 1.45 -16.84 -0.22
C THR A 61 1.22 -16.09 1.10
N MET A 62 0.72 -14.85 1.05
CA MET A 62 0.41 -14.07 2.25
C MET A 62 -0.61 -14.79 3.13
N MET A 63 -0.35 -14.82 4.43
CA MET A 63 -1.18 -15.40 5.48
C MET A 63 -1.47 -14.36 6.56
N MET A 64 -2.74 -14.05 6.77
CA MET A 64 -3.19 -13.11 7.81
C MET A 64 -3.29 -13.84 9.15
N TYR A 65 -2.18 -13.84 9.88
CA TYR A 65 -2.07 -14.45 11.19
C TYR A 65 -2.66 -13.54 12.28
N MET A 66 -3.50 -14.10 13.16
CA MET A 66 -4.12 -13.37 14.25
C MET A 66 -3.16 -13.27 15.44
N ILE A 67 -2.91 -12.06 15.96
CA ILE A 67 -2.20 -11.90 17.21
C ILE A 67 -3.17 -12.15 18.36
N THR A 68 -2.95 -13.22 19.13
CA THR A 68 -3.77 -13.54 20.30
C THR A 68 -3.45 -12.64 21.49
N ARG A 69 -4.46 -12.46 22.36
CA ARG A 69 -4.30 -11.83 23.67
C ARG A 69 -3.56 -12.77 24.61
N MET A 70 -2.67 -12.22 25.43
CA MET A 70 -2.03 -12.99 26.49
C MET A 70 -3.01 -13.24 27.64
N LYS A 71 -2.79 -14.31 28.42
CA LYS A 71 -3.63 -14.61 29.58
C LYS A 71 -3.53 -13.46 30.58
N GLY A 72 -4.69 -12.90 30.98
CA GLY A 72 -4.77 -11.76 31.91
C GLY A 72 -4.55 -10.38 31.29
N GLU A 73 -4.27 -10.29 29.98
CA GLU A 73 -4.06 -9.01 29.29
C GLU A 73 -5.40 -8.29 29.06
N SER A 74 -5.52 -7.03 29.46
CA SER A 74 -6.70 -6.19 29.20
C SER A 74 -6.79 -5.75 27.72
N PRO A 75 -7.97 -5.31 27.23
CA PRO A 75 -8.09 -4.82 25.84
C PRO A 75 -7.15 -3.66 25.52
N ASN A 76 -6.93 -2.73 26.46
CA ASN A 76 -6.03 -1.59 26.28
C ASN A 76 -4.56 -2.02 26.28
N GLN A 77 -4.19 -2.97 27.13
CA GLN A 77 -2.84 -3.55 27.14
C GLN A 77 -2.54 -4.26 25.81
N TYR A 78 -3.51 -5.03 25.31
CA TYR A 78 -3.41 -5.67 23.99
C TYR A 78 -3.25 -4.64 22.87
N ALA A 79 -4.10 -3.61 22.82
CA ALA A 79 -4.03 -2.58 21.79
C ALA A 79 -2.68 -1.85 21.81
N SER A 80 -2.16 -1.51 23.00
CA SER A 80 -0.86 -0.83 23.18
C SER A 80 0.33 -1.71 22.82
N ARG A 81 0.35 -2.97 23.27
CA ARG A 81 1.40 -3.94 22.90
C ARG A 81 1.43 -4.17 21.41
N VAL A 82 0.25 -4.38 20.82
CA VAL A 82 0.17 -4.68 19.41
C VAL A 82 0.54 -3.44 18.60
N SER A 83 0.07 -2.23 18.93
CA SER A 83 0.40 -1.01 18.17
C SER A 83 1.91 -0.72 18.11
N SER A 84 2.62 -0.93 19.21
CA SER A 84 4.06 -0.68 19.34
C SER A 84 4.97 -1.81 18.83
N MET A 85 4.39 -2.98 18.51
CA MET A 85 5.14 -4.17 18.10
C MET A 85 5.88 -3.94 16.76
N LYS A 86 7.21 -3.98 16.79
CA LYS A 86 8.05 -3.95 15.58
C LYS A 86 8.36 -5.34 15.01
N ALA A 87 8.32 -6.35 15.87
CA ALA A 87 8.56 -7.73 15.50
C ALA A 87 7.66 -8.66 16.32
N PHE A 88 7.19 -9.72 15.68
CA PHE A 88 6.37 -10.77 16.27
C PHE A 88 7.26 -11.90 16.73
N TYR A 89 7.24 -12.16 18.04
CA TYR A 89 8.01 -13.21 18.68
C TYR A 89 7.10 -14.35 19.11
N TYR A 90 7.46 -15.58 18.76
CA TYR A 90 6.76 -16.77 19.24
C TYR A 90 7.71 -17.95 19.44
N ARG A 91 7.88 -18.38 20.71
CA ARG A 91 8.69 -19.56 21.10
C ARG A 91 10.04 -19.64 20.36
N GLY A 92 10.80 -18.53 20.31
CA GLY A 92 12.10 -18.46 19.63
C GLY A 92 12.07 -18.20 18.12
N LEU A 93 10.90 -17.98 17.53
CA LEU A 93 10.76 -17.38 16.20
C LEU A 93 10.66 -15.86 16.32
N ASN A 94 11.24 -15.15 15.36
CA ASN A 94 11.21 -13.70 15.28
C ASN A 94 10.91 -13.29 13.84
N TYR A 95 9.75 -12.67 13.62
CA TYR A 95 9.37 -12.16 12.30
C TYR A 95 9.14 -10.65 12.37
N PRO A 96 9.73 -9.86 11.46
CA PRO A 96 9.48 -8.42 11.43
C PRO A 96 8.00 -8.17 11.15
N VAL A 97 7.37 -7.24 11.89
CA VAL A 97 6.00 -6.83 11.61
C VAL A 97 6.03 -5.90 10.40
N ARG A 98 5.86 -6.50 9.23
CA ARG A 98 5.82 -5.79 7.95
C ARG A 98 4.53 -4.97 7.79
N GLY A 99 3.45 -5.31 8.49
CA GLY A 99 2.24 -4.49 8.58
C GLY A 99 1.24 -5.05 9.59
N ARG A 100 0.16 -4.32 9.83
CA ARG A 100 -0.85 -4.68 10.83
C ARG A 100 -2.25 -4.24 10.45
N PHE A 101 -3.16 -5.19 10.38
CA PHE A 101 -4.58 -4.92 10.12
C PHE A 101 -5.41 -5.20 11.36
N THR A 102 -6.22 -4.24 11.81
CA THR A 102 -7.09 -4.41 12.99
C THR A 102 -8.54 -4.45 12.56
N ARG A 103 -9.28 -5.45 13.04
CA ARG A 103 -10.73 -5.59 12.83
C ARG A 103 -11.40 -5.98 14.15
N ASN A 104 -12.42 -5.23 14.55
CA ASN A 104 -13.21 -5.48 15.77
C ASN A 104 -12.34 -5.66 17.02
N GLY A 105 -11.29 -4.84 17.18
CA GLY A 105 -10.37 -4.93 18.31
C GLY A 105 -9.32 -6.05 18.23
N THR A 106 -9.35 -6.90 17.21
CA THR A 106 -8.36 -7.96 16.97
C THR A 106 -7.37 -7.54 15.90
N ALA A 107 -6.09 -7.70 16.17
CA ALA A 107 -5.02 -7.38 15.24
C ALA A 107 -4.51 -8.62 14.51
N PHE A 108 -4.21 -8.43 13.24
CA PHE A 108 -3.68 -9.42 12.31
C PHE A 108 -2.38 -8.89 11.70
N ILE A 109 -1.43 -9.79 11.51
CA ILE A 109 -0.17 -9.50 10.82
C ILE A 109 -0.03 -10.41 9.59
N PRO A 110 0.51 -9.90 8.49
CA PRO A 110 0.84 -10.70 7.33
C PRO A 110 2.14 -11.47 7.58
N LEU A 111 2.05 -12.79 7.45
CA LEU A 111 3.15 -13.73 7.39
C LEU A 111 3.18 -14.40 6.01
N THR A 112 4.26 -15.06 5.63
CA THR A 112 4.24 -16.03 4.53
C THR A 112 3.60 -17.33 4.99
N TYR A 113 3.26 -18.22 4.04
CA TYR A 113 2.83 -19.59 4.33
C TYR A 113 3.78 -20.28 5.31
N GLN A 114 5.08 -20.27 5.01
CA GLN A 114 6.12 -20.95 5.79
C GLN A 114 6.28 -20.33 7.18
N GLU A 115 6.20 -19.00 7.29
CA GLU A 115 6.28 -18.32 8.58
C GLU A 115 5.09 -18.70 9.47
N ALA A 116 3.86 -18.69 8.93
CA ALA A 116 2.67 -19.08 9.66
C ALA A 116 2.69 -20.55 10.07
N GLU A 117 3.06 -21.45 9.15
CA GLU A 117 3.22 -22.88 9.43
C GLU A 117 4.30 -23.12 10.51
N GLY A 118 5.40 -22.38 10.46
CA GLY A 118 6.46 -22.45 11.48
C GLY A 118 5.98 -22.04 12.87
N VAL A 119 5.17 -20.97 12.98
CA VAL A 119 4.55 -20.57 14.25
C VAL A 119 3.64 -21.66 14.77
N LEU A 120 2.73 -22.16 13.92
CA LEU A 120 1.73 -23.15 14.31
C LEU A 120 2.36 -24.51 14.64
N SER A 121 3.40 -24.93 13.92
CA SER A 121 4.14 -26.16 14.21
C SER A 121 4.88 -26.12 15.56
N ARG A 122 5.20 -24.91 16.08
CA ARG A 122 5.71 -24.75 17.45
C ARG A 122 4.61 -24.67 18.49
N ALA A 123 3.40 -24.30 18.09
CA ALA A 123 2.25 -24.18 18.97
C ALA A 123 1.57 -25.53 19.23
N PHE A 124 1.50 -26.38 18.20
CA PHE A 124 0.75 -27.64 18.19
C PHE A 124 1.67 -28.82 17.91
N GLN A 125 1.41 -29.95 18.58
CA GLN A 125 2.23 -31.17 18.42
C GLN A 125 1.75 -32.04 17.25
N SER A 126 0.45 -31.97 16.91
CA SER A 126 -0.14 -32.78 15.84
C SER A 126 -0.09 -32.05 14.50
N ARG A 127 0.40 -32.74 13.45
CA ARG A 127 0.35 -32.22 12.07
C ARG A 127 -1.08 -31.95 11.60
N GLN A 128 -2.04 -32.76 12.05
CA GLN A 128 -3.45 -32.56 11.70
C GLN A 128 -4.00 -31.27 12.30
N GLU A 129 -3.63 -30.97 13.54
CA GLU A 129 -4.03 -29.73 14.21
C GLU A 129 -3.37 -28.51 13.57
N VAL A 130 -2.08 -28.59 13.21
CA VAL A 130 -1.40 -27.55 12.43
C VAL A 130 -2.12 -27.28 11.11
N ALA A 131 -2.51 -28.32 10.37
CA ALA A 131 -3.23 -28.18 9.11
C ALA A 131 -4.61 -27.50 9.29
N GLN A 132 -5.34 -27.86 10.35
CA GLN A 132 -6.61 -27.20 10.70
C GLN A 132 -6.41 -25.72 11.03
N GLN A 133 -5.39 -25.38 11.81
CA GLN A 133 -5.08 -23.99 12.16
C GLN A 133 -4.60 -23.18 10.94
N MET A 134 -3.81 -23.78 10.05
CA MET A 134 -3.45 -23.17 8.78
C MET A 134 -4.69 -22.87 7.94
N GLU A 135 -5.71 -23.73 7.96
CA GLU A 135 -6.96 -23.47 7.26
C GLU A 135 -7.74 -22.29 7.85
N HIS A 136 -7.75 -22.13 9.17
CA HIS A 136 -8.30 -20.94 9.81
C HIS A 136 -7.55 -19.66 9.38
N VAL A 137 -6.22 -19.71 9.29
CA VAL A 137 -5.40 -18.58 8.79
C VAL A 137 -5.70 -18.28 7.32
N ARG A 138 -5.90 -19.30 6.48
CA ARG A 138 -6.33 -19.11 5.08
C ARG A 138 -7.70 -18.44 4.98
N LYS A 139 -8.68 -18.87 5.78
CA LYS A 139 -10.02 -18.23 5.83
C LYS A 139 -9.96 -16.77 6.27
N ASN A 140 -9.13 -16.46 7.28
CA ASN A 140 -8.86 -15.08 7.68
C ASN A 140 -8.26 -14.29 6.50
N THR A 141 -7.29 -14.87 5.80
CA THR A 141 -6.65 -14.24 4.64
C THR A 141 -7.64 -13.96 3.52
N GLN A 142 -8.48 -14.92 3.14
CA GLN A 142 -9.50 -14.76 2.10
C GLN A 142 -10.50 -13.64 2.44
N THR A 143 -10.83 -13.48 3.72
CA THR A 143 -11.75 -12.44 4.18
C THR A 143 -11.09 -11.06 4.27
N LEU A 144 -9.86 -10.99 4.78
CA LEU A 144 -9.18 -9.74 5.10
C LEU A 144 -8.40 -9.15 3.92
N LYS A 145 -7.82 -9.98 3.05
CA LYS A 145 -7.02 -9.53 1.91
C LYS A 145 -7.80 -8.60 0.97
N PRO A 146 -9.07 -8.87 0.60
CA PRO A 146 -9.88 -7.93 -0.17
C PRO A 146 -10.11 -6.60 0.56
N MET A 147 -10.35 -6.63 1.87
CA MET A 147 -10.53 -5.41 2.67
C MET A 147 -9.27 -4.55 2.69
N ILE A 148 -8.09 -5.19 2.81
CA ILE A 148 -6.80 -4.51 2.74
C ILE A 148 -6.60 -3.91 1.34
N LYS A 149 -6.89 -4.65 0.27
CA LYS A 149 -6.83 -4.15 -1.11
C LYS A 149 -7.71 -2.92 -1.31
N ASN A 150 -8.96 -2.97 -0.83
CA ASN A 150 -9.88 -1.84 -0.93
C ASN A 150 -9.37 -0.62 -0.15
N LYS A 151 -8.82 -0.83 1.05
CA LYS A 151 -8.20 0.24 1.82
C LYS A 151 -7.01 0.85 1.09
N MET A 152 -6.15 0.04 0.47
CA MET A 152 -5.03 0.53 -0.32
C MET A 152 -5.48 1.31 -1.55
N ALA A 153 -6.50 0.84 -2.26
CA ALA A 153 -7.08 1.56 -3.39
C ALA A 153 -7.68 2.91 -2.96
N GLN A 154 -8.32 2.97 -1.80
CA GLN A 154 -8.82 4.24 -1.24
C GLN A 154 -7.67 5.19 -0.91
N LEU A 155 -6.61 4.71 -0.26
CA LEU A 155 -5.43 5.54 0.03
C LEU A 155 -4.77 6.07 -1.25
N GLN A 156 -4.71 5.27 -2.32
CA GLN A 156 -4.21 5.73 -3.62
C GLN A 156 -5.07 6.85 -4.21
N LYS A 157 -6.40 6.75 -4.10
CA LYS A 157 -7.32 7.82 -4.51
C LYS A 157 -7.14 9.09 -3.67
N ASP A 158 -7.04 8.94 -2.35
CA ASP A 158 -6.84 10.06 -1.42
C ASP A 158 -5.51 10.77 -1.72
N ARG A 159 -4.45 9.99 -1.98
CA ARG A 159 -3.15 10.52 -2.43
C ARG A 159 -3.30 11.33 -3.71
N GLN A 160 -3.96 10.79 -4.73
CA GLN A 160 -4.18 11.49 -5.99
C GLN A 160 -4.93 12.81 -5.78
N ARG A 161 -5.97 12.80 -4.94
CA ARG A 161 -6.72 14.02 -4.58
C ARG A 161 -5.84 15.06 -3.90
N ASN A 162 -4.99 14.64 -2.96
CA ASN A 162 -4.06 15.52 -2.26
C ASN A 162 -3.01 16.10 -3.22
N TRP A 163 -2.48 15.31 -4.17
CA TRP A 163 -1.61 15.82 -5.23
C TRP A 163 -2.29 16.88 -6.09
N LEU A 164 -3.55 16.67 -6.47
CA LEU A 164 -4.33 17.65 -7.22
C LEU A 164 -4.55 18.94 -6.41
N PHE A 165 -4.88 18.81 -5.12
CA PHE A 165 -5.01 19.96 -4.21
C PHE A 165 -3.70 20.74 -4.10
N LEU A 166 -2.57 20.06 -3.89
CA LEU A 166 -1.27 20.70 -3.82
C LEU A 166 -0.94 21.42 -5.12
N ALA A 167 -1.19 20.79 -6.27
CA ALA A 167 -0.90 21.38 -7.57
C ALA A 167 -1.73 22.63 -7.87
N GLN A 168 -3.03 22.58 -7.59
CA GLN A 168 -3.96 23.65 -7.93
C GLN A 168 -3.97 24.79 -6.90
N CYS A 169 -3.87 24.47 -5.60
CA CYS A 169 -4.06 25.45 -4.53
C CYS A 169 -2.76 25.92 -3.87
N CYS A 170 -1.68 25.14 -3.96
CA CYS A 170 -0.43 25.39 -3.24
C CYS A 170 0.74 25.75 -4.16
N GLY A 171 0.50 25.84 -5.48
CA GLY A 171 1.54 26.13 -6.47
C GLY A 171 2.57 25.00 -6.62
N TYR A 172 2.24 23.79 -6.17
CA TYR A 172 3.15 22.67 -6.12
C TYR A 172 3.30 21.99 -7.49
N ARG A 173 4.52 21.81 -7.98
CA ARG A 173 4.77 21.06 -9.23
C ARG A 173 5.22 19.64 -8.90
N TRP A 174 4.42 18.67 -9.29
CA TRP A 174 4.64 17.25 -9.04
C TRP A 174 5.89 16.66 -9.75
N THR A 175 6.52 17.42 -10.64
CA THR A 175 7.73 17.03 -11.38
C THR A 175 9.03 17.49 -10.71
N THR A 176 8.98 18.25 -9.61
CA THR A 176 10.17 18.90 -9.00
C THR A 176 10.54 18.41 -7.60
N GLU A 177 9.73 17.57 -6.95
CA GLU A 177 10.18 16.84 -5.75
C GLU A 177 10.54 15.42 -6.17
N GLU A 178 11.79 15.05 -5.92
CA GLU A 178 12.42 13.80 -6.38
C GLU A 178 11.54 12.57 -6.09
N PRO A 179 11.51 11.57 -6.99
CA PRO A 179 10.92 10.27 -6.68
C PRO A 179 11.55 9.70 -5.40
N PRO A 180 10.83 8.88 -4.62
CA PRO A 180 11.41 8.26 -3.43
C PRO A 180 12.72 7.58 -3.81
N LYS A 181 13.82 8.01 -3.17
CA LYS A 181 15.13 7.40 -3.37
C LYS A 181 14.97 5.90 -3.21
N THR A 182 15.13 5.18 -4.32
CA THR A 182 15.26 3.74 -4.32
C THR A 182 16.40 3.43 -3.33
N PRO A 183 16.25 2.46 -2.40
CA PRO A 183 17.35 2.12 -1.50
C PRO A 183 18.57 1.79 -2.37
N GLU A 184 19.58 2.64 -2.24
CA GLU A 184 20.85 2.55 -2.93
C GLU A 184 21.46 1.20 -2.54
N ARG A 185 21.36 0.20 -3.43
CA ARG A 185 22.18 -1.00 -3.31
C ARG A 185 23.61 -0.52 -3.40
N THR A 186 24.33 -0.59 -2.30
CA THR A 186 25.79 -0.59 -2.28
C THR A 186 26.29 -1.46 -3.44
N PRO A 187 27.11 -0.93 -4.36
CA PRO A 187 27.68 -1.74 -5.42
C PRO A 187 28.74 -2.65 -4.80
N ASP A 188 28.38 -3.92 -4.62
CA ASP A 188 29.39 -4.97 -4.63
C ASP A 188 29.97 -5.05 -6.04
N THR A 189 31.29 -5.15 -6.06
CA THR A 189 32.20 -5.15 -7.18
C THR A 189 31.87 -6.20 -8.25
N GLY A 190 31.91 -5.78 -9.52
CA GLY A 190 32.27 -6.66 -10.64
C GLY A 190 31.17 -6.95 -11.67
N GLY A 191 31.41 -6.46 -12.90
CA GLY A 191 31.11 -7.25 -14.09
C GLY A 191 29.80 -6.97 -14.84
N GLN A 192 30.00 -6.44 -16.06
CA GLN A 192 29.22 -6.69 -17.28
C GLN A 192 27.80 -6.10 -17.46
N ARG A 193 27.78 -5.10 -18.35
CA ARG A 193 26.85 -4.88 -19.49
C ARG A 193 25.54 -5.69 -19.54
N GLY A 194 24.45 -4.94 -19.70
CA GLY A 194 23.43 -5.27 -20.70
C GLY A 194 21.98 -5.01 -20.28
N LEU A 195 21.22 -4.40 -21.21
CA LEU A 195 19.75 -4.26 -21.31
C LEU A 195 19.18 -3.02 -20.60
N LEU A 196 18.62 -1.99 -21.24
CA LEU A 196 18.05 -1.73 -22.58
C LEU A 196 18.41 -0.25 -22.91
N GLY A 197 18.86 0.16 -24.09
CA GLY A 197 18.19 0.04 -25.37
C GLY A 197 17.83 1.44 -25.89
N VAL A 198 18.84 2.22 -26.30
CA VAL A 198 18.67 3.40 -27.18
C VAL A 198 19.98 3.55 -27.95
N GLU A 199 19.96 3.26 -29.25
CA GLU A 199 21.01 3.69 -30.18
C GLU A 199 20.93 5.22 -30.30
N SER A 200 22.07 5.90 -30.17
CA SER A 200 22.22 7.27 -30.68
C SER A 200 23.37 7.24 -31.66
N GLU A 201 23.01 7.50 -32.91
CA GLU A 201 23.90 7.86 -34.00
C GLU A 201 24.71 9.12 -33.64
N GLU A 202 25.69 9.43 -34.49
CA GLU A 202 26.62 10.56 -34.46
C GLU A 202 27.95 10.37 -33.70
N GLN A 203 28.84 9.53 -34.27
CA GLN A 203 30.22 9.96 -34.50
C GLN A 203 30.76 9.32 -35.78
N THR A 204 30.41 9.88 -36.93
CA THR A 204 31.22 9.71 -38.16
C THR A 204 31.11 10.97 -39.01
N GLN A 205 31.92 11.98 -38.70
CA GLN A 205 32.32 12.96 -39.70
C GLN A 205 33.78 12.68 -40.13
N GLN A 206 33.88 12.20 -41.37
CA GLN A 206 34.82 12.65 -42.39
C GLN A 206 36.29 12.15 -42.32
N GLY A 207 36.54 10.98 -42.91
CA GLY A 207 37.42 10.87 -44.09
C GLY A 207 36.50 10.48 -45.26
N ILE A 208 36.65 10.91 -46.52
CA ILE A 208 37.79 10.72 -47.44
C ILE A 208 37.64 11.69 -48.66
N LYS A 209 38.79 12.05 -49.27
CA LYS A 209 39.12 12.32 -50.70
C LYS A 209 39.62 13.77 -50.95
N TYR A 210 40.78 14.04 -51.53
CA TYR A 210 41.62 13.30 -52.50
C TYR A 210 43.08 13.21 -52.07
#